data_AF-A0A7R9YQR7-F1
#
_entry.id   AF-A0A7R9YQR7-F1
#
_cell.length_a   1.000
_cell.length_b   1.000
_cell.length_c   1.000
_cell.angle_alpha   90.00
_cell.angle_beta   90.00
_cell.angle_gamma   90.00
#
_symmetry.space_group_name_H-M   'P 1'
#
loop_
_entity.id
_entity.type
_entity.pdbx_description
1 polymer ?
#
loop_
_entity_poly.entity_id
_entity_poly.type
_entity_poly.pdbx_seq_one_letter_code
_entity_poly.pdbx_strand_id
1 'polypeptide(L)'
;MSAAMRMSKNISSASSRRAATPVPAPRPPVAMRTMAQPVAPVAMAAAPRHAAATAAALPSARRSPVVAAAAAEAATTQGATATQYYAVVANMNFFFNDVQNESIAEQLRERVRFFKEINREIDFWLVPEPKWLDSKYPDLAKKVARPCVALVSTDKVWITFMKTRLDRVLRIELGAMEASEALAVGGEIPEKFEKPAKWTAPYSPYSAGWWNVFLPK
;
A
#
# COMPACT_ATOMS: atom_id res chain seq x y z
N MET A 1 -35.74 -75.38 -39.13
CA MET A 1 -35.99 -74.94 -40.53
C MET A 1 -36.17 -73.44 -40.53
N SER A 2 -35.35 -72.73 -41.32
CA SER A 2 -35.58 -71.44 -42.01
C SER A 2 -36.21 -70.25 -41.25
N ALA A 3 -35.82 -69.00 -41.44
CA ALA A 3 -34.81 -68.38 -42.29
C ALA A 3 -34.66 -66.92 -41.82
N ALA A 4 -33.48 -66.38 -42.10
CA ALA A 4 -33.12 -64.98 -41.89
C ALA A 4 -33.93 -64.03 -42.79
N MET A 5 -34.29 -62.86 -42.26
CA MET A 5 -34.69 -61.71 -43.07
C MET A 5 -33.68 -60.58 -42.82
N ARG A 6 -32.62 -60.57 -43.63
CA ARG A 6 -31.67 -59.45 -43.73
C ARG A 6 -32.33 -58.34 -44.53
N MET A 7 -32.49 -57.15 -43.94
CA MET A 7 -32.65 -55.91 -44.68
C MET A 7 -31.32 -55.17 -44.67
N SER A 8 -30.64 -55.17 -45.82
CA SER A 8 -29.56 -54.24 -46.14
C SER A 8 -30.17 -52.96 -46.71
N LYS A 9 -29.68 -51.79 -46.29
CA LYS A 9 -29.49 -50.62 -47.15
C LYS A 9 -28.58 -49.58 -46.49
N ASN A 10 -27.39 -49.47 -47.07
CA ASN A 10 -26.53 -48.31 -47.27
C ASN A 10 -26.45 -47.23 -46.18
N ILE A 11 -25.32 -47.23 -45.47
CA ILE A 11 -24.76 -46.02 -44.87
C ILE A 11 -23.50 -45.67 -45.68
N SER A 12 -23.61 -44.62 -46.48
CA SER A 12 -22.51 -44.02 -47.24
C SER A 12 -21.44 -43.48 -46.31
N SER A 13 -20.20 -43.90 -46.57
CA SER A 13 -18.99 -43.38 -45.97
C SER A 13 -18.68 -41.95 -46.45
N ALA A 14 -18.58 -41.00 -45.53
CA ALA A 14 -17.91 -39.72 -45.77
C ALA A 14 -16.74 -39.58 -44.79
N SER A 15 -15.56 -39.96 -45.28
CA SER A 15 -14.28 -39.83 -44.58
C SER A 15 -13.85 -38.36 -44.62
N SER A 16 -14.03 -37.64 -43.52
CA SER A 16 -13.52 -36.27 -43.37
C SER A 16 -12.05 -36.33 -42.91
N ARG A 17 -11.15 -36.03 -43.85
CA ARG A 17 -9.70 -35.93 -43.60
C ARG A 17 -9.43 -34.69 -42.73
N ARG A 18 -8.93 -34.90 -41.51
CA ARG A 18 -8.31 -33.84 -40.71
C ARG A 18 -7.05 -33.34 -41.43
N ALA A 19 -7.02 -32.07 -41.80
CA ALA A 19 -5.81 -31.39 -42.24
C ALA A 19 -4.87 -31.20 -41.04
N ALA A 20 -3.65 -31.70 -41.14
CA ALA A 20 -2.59 -31.48 -40.17
C ALA A 20 -2.03 -30.06 -40.34
N THR A 21 -2.03 -29.27 -39.27
CA THR A 21 -1.34 -27.98 -39.20
C THR A 21 0.18 -28.18 -39.18
N PRO A 22 0.96 -27.47 -40.00
CA PRO A 22 2.41 -27.62 -40.01
C PRO A 22 3.06 -26.95 -38.78
N VAL A 23 3.99 -27.67 -38.17
CA VAL A 23 4.84 -27.23 -37.05
C VAL A 23 5.90 -26.24 -37.58
N PRO A 24 6.12 -25.08 -36.96
CA PRO A 24 7.15 -24.14 -37.40
C PRO A 24 8.56 -24.61 -36.98
N ALA A 25 9.52 -24.50 -37.91
CA ALA A 25 10.92 -24.86 -37.70
C ALA A 25 11.64 -23.93 -36.69
N PRO A 26 12.69 -24.40 -35.99
CA PRO A 26 13.44 -23.58 -35.04
C PRO A 26 14.30 -22.53 -35.74
N ARG A 27 14.37 -21.33 -35.15
CA ARG A 27 15.15 -20.19 -35.64
C ARG A 27 16.66 -20.41 -35.43
N PRO A 28 17.54 -19.93 -36.33
CA PRO A 28 18.98 -19.98 -36.13
C PRO A 28 19.43 -19.02 -35.01
N PRO A 29 20.57 -19.29 -34.34
CA PRO A 29 21.07 -18.42 -33.27
C PRO A 29 21.58 -17.09 -33.82
N VAL A 30 21.20 -16.00 -33.15
CA VAL A 30 21.68 -14.64 -33.43
C VAL A 30 23.12 -14.50 -32.92
N ALA A 31 24.04 -14.13 -33.79
CA ALA A 31 25.43 -13.83 -33.43
C ALA A 31 25.49 -12.60 -32.51
N MET A 32 26.03 -12.77 -31.31
CA MET A 32 26.30 -11.67 -30.38
C MET A 32 27.47 -10.84 -30.91
N ARG A 33 27.17 -9.61 -31.35
CA ARG A 33 28.17 -8.62 -31.72
C ARG A 33 28.70 -7.96 -30.44
N THR A 34 29.90 -8.33 -30.02
CA THR A 34 30.65 -7.67 -28.94
C THR A 34 31.05 -6.26 -29.40
N MET A 35 30.36 -5.25 -28.88
CA MET A 35 30.80 -3.85 -28.97
C MET A 35 31.62 -3.55 -27.71
N ALA A 36 32.93 -3.76 -27.77
CA ALA A 36 33.86 -3.19 -26.79
C ALA A 36 34.10 -1.72 -27.18
N GLN A 37 33.52 -0.78 -26.43
CA GLN A 37 33.90 0.62 -26.50
C GLN A 37 34.94 0.92 -25.41
N PRO A 38 36.08 1.54 -25.72
CA PRO A 38 37.02 2.00 -24.71
C PRO A 38 36.49 3.29 -24.05
N VAL A 39 36.35 3.27 -22.73
CA VAL A 39 35.99 4.46 -21.94
C VAL A 39 37.28 5.22 -21.63
N ALA A 40 37.40 6.46 -22.12
CA ALA A 40 38.50 7.36 -21.77
C ALA A 40 38.37 7.82 -20.30
N PRO A 41 39.48 7.98 -19.55
CA PRO A 41 39.40 8.46 -18.17
C PRO A 41 39.10 9.96 -18.13
N VAL A 42 38.07 10.34 -17.37
CA VAL A 42 37.78 11.73 -17.02
C VAL A 42 38.79 12.20 -15.98
N ALA A 43 39.54 13.25 -16.32
CA ALA A 43 40.46 13.90 -15.40
C ALA A 43 39.69 14.61 -14.27
N MET A 44 40.01 14.26 -13.02
CA MET A 44 39.57 14.95 -11.82
C MET A 44 40.28 16.31 -11.71
N ALA A 45 39.60 17.39 -12.07
CA ALA A 45 40.05 18.74 -11.76
C ALA A 45 39.68 19.07 -10.30
N ALA A 46 40.71 19.30 -9.49
CA ALA A 46 40.59 19.69 -8.09
C ALA A 46 39.97 21.10 -7.95
N ALA A 47 38.96 21.24 -7.09
CA ALA A 47 38.36 22.52 -6.74
C ALA A 47 39.24 23.28 -5.72
N PRO A 48 39.37 24.62 -5.83
CA PRO A 48 40.17 25.41 -4.90
C PRO A 48 39.47 25.60 -3.56
N ARG A 49 40.23 25.40 -2.48
CA ARG A 49 39.89 25.76 -1.11
C ARG A 49 40.00 27.28 -0.95
N HIS A 50 38.89 27.97 -0.66
CA HIS A 50 38.93 29.35 -0.20
C HIS A 50 38.78 29.42 1.32
N ALA A 51 39.74 30.12 1.91
CA ALA A 51 39.96 30.33 3.33
C ALA A 51 38.91 31.29 3.94
N ALA A 52 38.87 31.23 5.28
CA ALA A 52 38.05 32.02 6.18
C ALA A 52 38.13 33.55 5.96
N ALA A 53 37.01 34.24 6.17
CA ALA A 53 36.96 35.66 6.46
C ALA A 53 35.76 36.00 7.36
N THR A 54 36.08 36.29 8.62
CA THR A 54 35.63 37.39 9.48
C THR A 54 34.16 37.84 9.52
N ALA A 55 33.71 37.96 10.78
CA ALA A 55 32.45 38.50 11.26
C ALA A 55 32.10 39.90 10.74
N ALA A 56 30.82 40.09 10.43
CA ALA A 56 30.17 41.39 10.39
C ALA A 56 28.80 41.28 11.07
N ALA A 57 28.65 42.01 12.18
CA ALA A 57 27.42 42.12 12.95
C ALA A 57 26.34 42.89 12.19
N LEU A 58 25.09 42.41 12.27
CA LEU A 58 23.90 43.10 11.77
C LEU A 58 23.03 43.55 12.96
N PRO A 59 22.40 44.74 12.88
CA PRO A 59 21.82 45.41 14.02
C PRO A 59 20.50 44.80 14.51
N SER A 60 20.39 44.77 15.83
CA SER A 60 19.23 44.39 16.63
C SER A 60 18.02 45.26 16.30
N ALA A 61 16.99 44.65 15.71
CA ALA A 61 15.69 45.26 15.55
C ALA A 61 14.92 45.21 16.88
N ARG A 62 14.76 46.36 17.53
CA ARG A 62 13.80 46.59 18.62
C ARG A 62 12.40 46.21 18.14
N ARG A 63 11.77 45.22 18.78
CA ARG A 63 10.32 45.03 18.76
C ARG A 63 9.75 45.46 20.11
N SER A 64 8.89 46.47 20.06
CA SER A 64 8.13 47.00 21.19
C SER A 64 7.21 45.93 21.82
N PRO A 65 6.94 45.98 23.14
CA PRO A 65 6.19 44.94 23.85
C PRO A 65 4.70 45.30 23.92
N VAL A 66 3.90 44.88 22.94
CA VAL A 66 2.43 44.92 23.07
C VAL A 66 1.82 43.72 22.35
N VAL A 67 1.90 42.55 22.99
CA VAL A 67 0.90 41.45 23.01
C VAL A 67 1.53 40.24 23.71
N ALA A 68 1.67 40.33 25.03
CA ALA A 68 2.05 39.20 25.88
C ALA A 68 1.18 39.22 27.14
N ALA A 69 -0.14 39.20 26.93
CA ALA A 69 -1.15 38.98 27.95
C ALA A 69 -2.38 38.33 27.29
N ALA A 70 -2.19 37.12 26.76
CA ALA A 70 -3.27 36.20 26.38
C ALA A 70 -2.76 34.75 26.33
N ALA A 71 -1.78 34.42 27.18
CA ALA A 71 -1.22 33.08 27.32
C ALA A 71 -1.40 32.62 28.77
N ALA A 72 -2.65 32.60 29.25
CA ALA A 72 -3.07 31.93 30.48
C ALA A 72 -4.59 32.02 30.65
N GLU A 73 -5.37 31.42 29.74
CA GLU A 73 -6.70 30.92 30.12
C GLU A 73 -7.23 29.92 29.09
N ALA A 74 -7.98 28.94 29.57
CA ALA A 74 -8.58 27.81 28.87
C ALA A 74 -7.75 26.51 28.75
N ALA A 75 -7.21 26.06 29.88
CA ALA A 75 -7.35 24.65 30.21
C ALA A 75 -8.79 24.41 30.75
N THR A 76 -9.38 23.29 30.33
CA THR A 76 -10.66 22.68 30.77
C THR A 76 -11.92 23.10 30.03
N THR A 77 -12.24 22.37 28.97
CA THR A 77 -13.61 21.91 28.73
C THR A 77 -13.54 20.49 28.16
N GLN A 78 -13.75 19.49 29.02
CA GLN A 78 -14.05 18.13 28.61
C GLN A 78 -15.46 18.13 28.00
N GLY A 79 -15.53 18.28 26.69
CA GLY A 79 -16.72 18.06 25.88
C GLY A 79 -16.33 17.14 24.74
N ALA A 80 -17.11 16.10 24.47
CA ALA A 80 -16.82 15.06 23.48
C ALA A 80 -16.15 15.63 22.21
N THR A 81 -14.84 15.37 22.07
CA THR A 81 -13.98 16.01 21.06
C THR A 81 -14.12 15.29 19.73
N ALA A 82 -15.18 15.63 18.98
CA ALA A 82 -15.38 15.09 17.65
C ALA A 82 -14.19 15.50 16.75
N THR A 83 -13.40 14.51 16.35
CA THR A 83 -12.18 14.71 15.55
C THR A 83 -12.45 14.26 14.12
N GLN A 84 -11.86 14.95 13.15
CA GLN A 84 -11.99 14.58 11.74
C GLN A 84 -11.12 13.36 11.44
N TYR A 85 -11.74 12.27 10.99
CA TYR A 85 -11.03 11.06 10.60
C TYR A 85 -11.13 10.78 9.11
N TYR A 86 -10.06 10.18 8.59
CA TYR A 86 -9.93 9.76 7.21
C TYR A 86 -9.44 8.32 7.21
N ALA A 87 -9.95 7.52 6.27
CA ALA A 87 -9.64 6.10 6.20
C ALA A 87 -9.30 5.65 4.79
N VAL A 88 -8.41 4.67 4.71
CA VAL A 88 -8.19 3.84 3.53
C VAL A 88 -8.60 2.42 3.85
N VAL A 89 -9.53 1.85 3.09
CA VAL A 89 -10.03 0.48 3.28
C VAL A 89 -9.50 -0.41 2.18
N ALA A 90 -8.98 -1.58 2.56
CA ALA A 90 -8.42 -2.56 1.65
C ALA A 90 -8.72 -4.00 2.10
N ASN A 91 -8.59 -4.95 1.19
CA ASN A 91 -8.59 -6.37 1.55
C ASN A 91 -7.32 -6.69 2.39
N MET A 92 -7.44 -7.52 3.43
CA MET A 92 -6.32 -7.85 4.32
C MET A 92 -5.19 -8.61 3.61
N ASN A 93 -5.53 -9.56 2.74
CA ASN A 93 -4.52 -10.29 1.97
C ASN A 93 -3.73 -9.33 1.06
N PHE A 94 -4.43 -8.39 0.42
CA PHE A 94 -3.78 -7.33 -0.34
C PHE A 94 -2.89 -6.45 0.54
N PHE A 95 -3.39 -6.01 1.69
CA PHE A 95 -2.69 -5.04 2.54
C PHE A 95 -1.46 -5.63 3.25
N PHE A 96 -1.53 -6.88 3.73
CA PHE A 96 -0.49 -7.49 4.56
C PHE A 96 0.49 -8.43 3.82
N ASN A 97 0.06 -9.03 2.71
CA ASN A 97 0.76 -10.16 2.09
C ASN A 97 1.06 -9.97 0.59
N ASP A 98 0.49 -8.96 -0.08
CA ASP A 98 0.79 -8.69 -1.49
C ASP A 98 2.22 -8.17 -1.66
N VAL A 99 2.93 -8.74 -2.65
CA VAL A 99 4.31 -8.40 -2.99
C VAL A 99 4.47 -6.90 -3.31
N GLN A 100 3.44 -6.26 -3.88
CA GLN A 100 3.50 -4.84 -4.22
C GLN A 100 3.47 -3.92 -2.99
N ASN A 101 2.91 -4.39 -1.88
CA ASN A 101 2.67 -3.59 -0.68
C ASN A 101 3.70 -3.83 0.43
N GLU A 102 4.76 -4.58 0.16
CA GLU A 102 5.80 -4.86 1.14
C GLU A 102 6.39 -3.59 1.78
N SER A 103 6.51 -2.50 1.02
CA SER A 103 7.01 -1.22 1.55
C SER A 103 6.13 -0.60 2.64
N ILE A 104 4.87 -1.04 2.79
CA ILE A 104 3.93 -0.44 3.75
C ILE A 104 4.39 -0.66 5.20
N ALA A 105 4.96 -1.83 5.50
CA ALA A 105 5.43 -2.15 6.83
C ALA A 105 6.54 -1.19 7.27
N GLU A 106 7.49 -0.89 6.38
CA GLU A 106 8.51 0.12 6.65
C GLU A 106 7.94 1.53 6.70
N GLN A 107 7.03 1.90 5.79
CA GLN A 107 6.40 3.23 5.83
C GLN A 107 5.71 3.50 7.17
N LEU A 108 5.01 2.51 7.73
CA LEU A 108 4.34 2.64 9.03
C LEU A 108 5.36 2.65 10.19
N ARG A 109 6.37 1.78 10.17
CA ARG A 109 7.44 1.77 11.19
C ARG A 109 8.22 3.08 11.22
N GLU A 110 8.61 3.58 10.05
CA GLU A 110 9.33 4.83 9.90
C GLU A 110 8.48 6.00 10.37
N ARG A 111 7.19 6.02 10.05
CA ARG A 111 6.28 7.06 10.55
C ARG A 111 6.17 7.04 12.08
N VAL A 112 6.13 5.85 12.70
CA VAL A 112 6.20 5.73 14.17
C VAL A 112 7.52 6.26 14.72
N ARG A 113 8.65 5.94 14.08
CA ARG A 113 9.97 6.47 14.49
C ARG A 113 9.99 7.99 14.38
N PHE A 114 9.56 8.54 13.25
CA PHE A 114 9.47 9.98 13.02
C PHE A 114 8.63 10.67 14.10
N PHE A 115 7.45 10.15 14.44
CA PHE A 115 6.61 10.71 15.50
C PHE A 115 7.28 10.69 16.88
N LYS A 116 8.03 9.63 17.20
CA LYS A 116 8.83 9.59 18.42
C LYS A 116 9.93 10.65 18.43
N GLU A 117 10.63 10.83 17.31
CA GLU A 117 11.71 11.82 17.19
C GLU A 117 11.20 13.26 17.33
N ILE A 118 10.00 13.56 16.82
CA ILE A 118 9.38 14.89 16.94
C ILE A 118 8.50 15.05 18.19
N ASN A 119 8.49 14.08 19.11
CA ASN A 119 7.62 14.05 20.31
C ASN A 119 6.14 14.30 20.01
N ARG A 120 5.64 13.69 18.93
CA ARG A 120 4.22 13.75 18.52
C ARG A 120 3.54 12.42 18.83
N GLU A 121 2.28 12.50 19.26
CA GLU A 121 1.44 11.33 19.46
C GLU A 121 1.07 10.66 18.13
N ILE A 122 0.93 9.33 18.17
CA ILE A 122 0.49 8.55 17.01
C ILE A 122 -0.97 8.84 16.73
N ASP A 123 -1.26 9.25 15.51
CA ASP A 123 -2.58 9.65 15.04
C ASP A 123 -3.14 8.72 13.95
N PHE A 124 -2.61 7.49 13.88
CA PHE A 124 -3.06 6.49 12.92
C PHE A 124 -3.03 5.08 13.48
N TRP A 125 -3.97 4.26 13.01
CA TRP A 125 -4.16 2.88 13.47
C TRP A 125 -4.67 1.98 12.34
N LEU A 126 -4.41 0.69 12.46
CA LEU A 126 -4.99 -0.36 11.63
C LEU A 126 -6.20 -0.94 12.35
N VAL A 127 -7.38 -0.79 11.75
CA VAL A 127 -8.65 -1.28 12.28
C VAL A 127 -9.09 -2.49 11.43
N PRO A 128 -8.97 -3.72 11.96
CA PRO A 128 -9.50 -4.89 11.27
C PRO A 128 -11.02 -4.90 11.30
N GLU A 129 -11.61 -5.20 10.13
CA GLU A 129 -13.05 -5.23 9.90
C GLU A 129 -13.80 -4.08 10.59
N PRO A 130 -13.59 -2.83 10.17
CA PRO A 130 -14.17 -1.66 10.82
C PRO A 130 -15.70 -1.75 10.89
N LYS A 131 -16.29 -1.67 12.10
CA LYS A 131 -17.76 -1.78 12.29
C LYS A 131 -18.54 -0.72 11.52
N TRP A 132 -17.99 0.50 11.45
CA TRP A 132 -18.62 1.62 10.75
C TRP A 132 -18.73 1.43 9.24
N LEU A 133 -17.96 0.54 8.63
CA LEU A 133 -17.96 0.34 7.17
C LEU A 133 -19.29 -0.23 6.69
N ASP A 134 -19.80 -1.24 7.38
CA ASP A 134 -21.07 -1.88 7.03
C ASP A 134 -22.28 -1.02 7.44
N SER A 135 -22.18 -0.29 8.54
CA SER A 135 -23.28 0.57 9.02
C SER A 135 -23.43 1.86 8.22
N LYS A 136 -22.33 2.56 7.91
CA LYS A 136 -22.36 3.87 7.25
C LYS A 136 -22.20 3.78 5.73
N TYR A 137 -21.47 2.78 5.22
CA TYR A 137 -21.07 2.71 3.82
C TYR A 137 -21.31 1.32 3.19
N PRO A 138 -22.54 0.78 3.22
CA PRO A 138 -22.83 -0.57 2.74
C PRO A 138 -22.49 -0.77 1.25
N ASP A 139 -22.61 0.26 0.42
CA ASP A 139 -22.28 0.15 -1.02
C ASP A 139 -20.77 0.17 -1.29
N LEU A 140 -19.98 0.77 -0.40
CA LEU A 140 -18.52 0.69 -0.46
C LEU A 140 -18.04 -0.64 0.10
N ALA A 141 -18.67 -1.14 1.17
CA ALA A 141 -18.37 -2.43 1.78
C ALA A 141 -18.45 -3.58 0.75
N LYS A 142 -19.46 -3.58 -0.12
CA LYS A 142 -19.63 -4.58 -1.20
C LYS A 142 -18.49 -4.58 -2.23
N LYS A 143 -17.76 -3.47 -2.38
CA LYS A 143 -16.65 -3.35 -3.34
C LYS A 143 -15.34 -3.93 -2.80
N VAL A 144 -15.23 -4.11 -1.48
CA VAL A 144 -14.03 -4.63 -0.83
C VAL A 144 -14.23 -6.10 -0.51
N ALA A 145 -13.32 -6.94 -0.99
CA ALA A 145 -13.31 -8.36 -0.62
C ALA A 145 -12.95 -8.52 0.87
N ARG A 146 -13.71 -9.35 1.59
CA ARG A 146 -13.45 -9.71 2.99
C ARG A 146 -12.42 -10.87 3.06
N PRO A 147 -11.59 -10.95 4.11
CA PRO A 147 -11.50 -10.01 5.24
C PRO A 147 -10.86 -8.67 4.84
N CYS A 148 -11.27 -7.58 5.48
CA CYS A 148 -10.79 -6.22 5.15
C CYS A 148 -10.18 -5.48 6.34
N VAL A 149 -9.26 -4.57 6.08
CA VAL A 149 -8.63 -3.69 7.07
C VAL A 149 -8.77 -2.23 6.64
N ALA A 150 -8.96 -1.35 7.61
CA ALA A 150 -8.89 0.08 7.42
C ALA A 150 -7.63 0.66 8.06
N LEU A 151 -6.90 1.46 7.32
CA LEU A 151 -5.92 2.39 7.86
C LEU A 151 -6.64 3.71 8.16
N VAL A 152 -6.80 4.03 9.44
CA VAL A 152 -7.52 5.22 9.92
C VAL A 152 -6.52 6.23 10.46
N SER A 153 -6.68 7.51 10.10
CA SER A 153 -5.86 8.60 10.65
C SER A 153 -6.61 9.93 10.66
N THR A 154 -6.17 10.87 11.49
CA THR A 154 -6.65 12.26 11.47
C THR A 154 -5.95 13.11 10.39
N ASP A 155 -4.84 12.63 9.81
CA ASP A 155 -4.08 13.32 8.77
C ASP A 155 -4.63 13.03 7.35
N LYS A 156 -5.39 13.99 6.81
CA LYS A 156 -5.98 13.92 5.46
C LYS A 156 -4.94 13.77 4.36
N VAL A 157 -3.82 14.49 4.46
CA VAL A 157 -2.79 14.52 3.42
C VAL A 157 -2.14 13.15 3.35
N TRP A 158 -1.82 12.58 4.52
CA TRP A 158 -1.23 11.26 4.59
C TRP A 158 -2.17 10.16 4.09
N ILE A 159 -3.45 10.19 4.45
CA ILE A 159 -4.43 9.22 3.92
C ILE A 159 -4.58 9.33 2.39
N THR A 160 -4.50 10.54 1.85
CA THR A 160 -4.52 10.76 0.39
C THR A 160 -3.27 10.21 -0.27
N PHE A 161 -2.09 10.41 0.34
CA PHE A 161 -0.84 9.78 -0.10
C PHE A 161 -0.95 8.25 -0.10
N MET A 162 -1.48 7.66 0.97
CA MET A 162 -1.68 6.21 1.07
C MET A 162 -2.62 5.67 -0.01
N LYS A 163 -3.69 6.42 -0.34
CA LYS A 163 -4.56 6.08 -1.47
C LYS A 163 -3.80 6.05 -2.80
N THR A 164 -2.93 7.03 -3.07
CA THR A 164 -2.12 7.05 -4.30
C THR A 164 -1.01 6.00 -4.34
N ARG A 165 -0.51 5.55 -3.19
CA ARG A 165 0.56 4.54 -3.13
C ARG A 165 0.04 3.12 -3.29
N LEU A 166 -1.15 2.85 -2.76
CA LEU A 166 -1.76 1.51 -2.75
C LEU A 166 -2.69 1.28 -3.94
N ASP A 167 -3.22 2.33 -4.56
CA ASP A 167 -4.13 2.35 -5.73
C ASP A 167 -5.45 1.56 -5.57
N ARG A 168 -5.38 0.24 -5.34
CA ARG A 168 -6.47 -0.74 -5.22
C ARG A 168 -7.20 -0.69 -3.86
N VAL A 169 -7.38 0.51 -3.33
CA VAL A 169 -7.97 0.77 -2.02
C VAL A 169 -9.10 1.79 -2.09
N LEU A 170 -10.03 1.77 -1.16
CA LEU A 170 -11.10 2.77 -1.07
C LEU A 170 -10.70 3.86 -0.09
N ARG A 171 -10.78 5.13 -0.49
CA ARG A 171 -10.63 6.27 0.41
C ARG A 171 -12.00 6.69 0.92
N ILE A 172 -12.15 6.82 2.22
CA ILE A 172 -13.39 7.23 2.90
C ILE A 172 -13.07 8.40 3.82
N GLU A 173 -13.86 9.45 3.73
CA GLU A 173 -13.82 10.56 4.70
C GLU A 173 -14.88 10.26 5.76
N LEU A 174 -14.45 9.99 6.99
CA LEU A 174 -15.36 9.58 8.08
C LEU A 174 -16.08 10.78 8.70
N GLY A 175 -15.52 11.98 8.53
CA GLY A 175 -16.02 13.20 9.14
C GLY A 175 -15.66 13.29 10.62
N ALA A 176 -16.41 14.12 11.34
CA ALA A 176 -16.26 14.28 12.78
C ALA A 176 -16.84 13.05 13.51
N MET A 177 -15.99 12.27 14.16
CA MET A 177 -16.37 11.09 14.91
C MET A 177 -15.66 11.03 16.26
N GLU A 178 -16.20 10.22 17.17
CA GLU A 178 -15.48 9.82 18.38
C GLU A 178 -14.39 8.80 18.04
N ALA A 179 -13.28 8.83 18.78
CA ALA A 179 -12.18 7.87 18.60
C ALA A 179 -12.63 6.41 18.77
N SER A 180 -13.52 6.13 19.74
CA SER A 180 -14.04 4.78 19.99
C SER A 180 -14.85 4.24 18.80
N GLU A 181 -15.63 5.09 18.15
CA GLU A 181 -16.42 4.72 16.97
C GLU A 181 -15.54 4.58 15.73
N ALA A 182 -14.56 5.48 15.54
CA ALA A 182 -13.66 5.44 14.39
C ALA A 182 -12.72 4.23 14.41
N LEU A 183 -12.29 3.81 15.60
CA LEU A 183 -11.37 2.69 15.83
C LEU A 183 -12.07 1.38 16.21
N ALA A 184 -13.39 1.32 16.05
CA ALA A 184 -14.20 0.16 16.41
C ALA A 184 -13.85 -1.08 15.57
N VAL A 185 -13.12 -2.00 16.20
CA VAL A 185 -12.75 -3.30 15.63
C VAL A 185 -13.97 -4.23 15.56
N GLY A 186 -14.21 -4.83 14.40
CA GLY A 186 -15.32 -5.75 14.15
C GLY A 186 -14.93 -7.22 14.04
N GLY A 187 -13.65 -7.52 13.81
CA GLY A 187 -13.17 -8.88 13.60
C GLY A 187 -11.66 -9.02 13.77
N GLU A 188 -11.16 -10.22 13.52
CA GLU A 188 -9.76 -10.59 13.73
C GLU A 188 -8.97 -10.60 12.40
N ILE A 189 -7.66 -10.40 12.51
CA ILE A 189 -6.75 -10.55 11.37
C ILE A 189 -6.34 -12.02 11.30
N PRO A 190 -6.47 -12.69 10.13
CA PRO A 190 -5.96 -14.05 9.97
C PRO A 190 -4.49 -14.14 10.35
N GLU A 191 -4.16 -15.08 11.26
CA GLU A 191 -2.77 -15.27 11.73
C GLU A 191 -1.82 -15.71 10.62
N LYS A 192 -2.35 -16.33 9.56
CA LYS A 192 -1.57 -16.88 8.45
C LYS A 192 -2.16 -16.43 7.13
N PHE A 193 -1.34 -15.77 6.32
CA PHE A 193 -1.62 -15.51 4.91
C PHE A 193 -0.83 -16.49 4.05
N GLU A 194 -1.45 -16.98 2.98
CA GLU A 194 -0.79 -17.86 2.01
C GLU A 194 0.28 -17.08 1.23
N LYS A 195 1.53 -17.46 1.38
CA LYS A 195 2.64 -16.81 0.68
C LYS A 195 2.60 -17.16 -0.82
N PRO A 196 3.05 -16.25 -1.70
CA PRO A 196 3.11 -16.54 -3.12
C PRO A 196 4.00 -17.75 -3.41
N ALA A 197 3.57 -18.60 -4.35
CA ALA A 197 4.30 -19.81 -4.72
C ALA A 197 5.73 -19.52 -5.24
N LYS A 198 5.94 -18.35 -5.85
CA LYS A 198 7.23 -17.89 -6.34
C LYS A 198 7.57 -16.55 -5.73
N TRP A 199 8.53 -16.55 -4.81
CA TRP A 199 9.13 -15.35 -4.26
C TRP A 199 10.32 -14.92 -5.13
N THR A 200 10.32 -13.67 -5.57
CA THR A 200 11.33 -13.14 -6.51
C THR A 200 12.25 -12.09 -5.90
N ALA A 201 11.95 -11.59 -4.70
CA ALA A 201 12.76 -10.56 -4.06
C ALA A 201 14.01 -11.18 -3.41
N PRO A 202 15.13 -10.43 -3.32
CA PRO A 202 16.40 -10.95 -2.79
C PRO A 202 16.42 -11.09 -1.26
N TYR A 203 15.40 -10.62 -0.57
CA TYR A 203 15.23 -10.66 0.89
C TYR A 203 13.98 -11.47 1.26
N SER A 204 13.85 -11.91 2.51
CA SER A 204 12.69 -12.70 2.96
C SER A 204 11.45 -11.81 3.17
N PRO A 205 10.23 -12.32 2.89
CA PRO A 205 9.00 -11.61 3.21
C PRO A 205 8.84 -11.45 4.73
N TYR A 206 8.09 -10.42 5.14
CA TYR A 206 7.79 -10.19 6.55
C TYR A 206 7.11 -11.39 7.22
N SER A 207 7.42 -11.58 8.50
CA SER A 207 6.70 -12.53 9.36
C SER A 207 5.28 -12.04 9.63
N ALA A 208 4.34 -12.97 9.72
CA ALA A 208 2.98 -12.66 10.17
C ALA A 208 3.00 -11.99 11.56
N GLY A 209 2.05 -11.10 11.80
CA GLY A 209 1.91 -10.37 13.07
C GLY A 209 2.70 -9.06 13.16
N TRP A 210 3.44 -8.65 12.12
CA TRP A 210 4.14 -7.36 12.12
C TRP A 210 3.19 -6.16 12.33
N TRP A 211 1.92 -6.32 11.97
CA TRP A 211 0.87 -5.31 12.09
C TRP A 211 0.34 -5.10 13.51
N ASN A 212 0.63 -6.01 14.46
CA ASN A 212 0.09 -5.96 15.82
C ASN A 212 0.46 -4.67 16.57
N VAL A 213 1.57 -4.04 16.18
CA VAL A 213 2.05 -2.77 16.76
C VAL A 213 1.12 -1.59 16.45
N PHE A 214 0.33 -1.68 15.39
CA PHE A 214 -0.52 -0.59 14.89
C PHE A 214 -2.01 -0.78 15.19
N LEU A 215 -2.38 -1.86 15.89
CA LEU A 215 -3.76 -2.06 16.31
C LEU A 215 -4.15 -1.02 17.37
N PRO A 216 -5.41 -0.57 17.38
CA PRO A 216 -5.92 0.26 18.47
C PRO A 216 -5.77 -0.50 19.80
N LYS A 217 -5.37 0.22 20.84
CA LYS A 217 -5.19 -0.32 22.21
C LYS A 217 -6.39 -0.05 23.07
#